data_AF-A0A2D8ARJ6-F1
#
_entry.id   AF-A0A2D8ARJ6-F1
#
_cell.length_a   1.000
_cell.length_b   1.000
_cell.length_c   1.000
_cell.angle_alpha   90.00
_cell.angle_beta   90.00
_cell.angle_gamma   90.00
#
_symmetry.space_group_name_H-M   'P 1'
#
loop_
_entity.id
_entity.type
_entity.pdbx_description
1 polymer ?
#
loop_
_entity_poly.entity_id
_entity_poly.type
_entity_poly.pdbx_seq_one_letter_code
_entity_poly.pdbx_strand_id
1 'polypeptide(L)' 'MDSPRAKSLASSLASEEDVELHGHSLTFTLTEPRAKDARAMWNTRMRSLIVSNKIIDVIES' A
#
# COMPACT_ATOMS: atom_id res chain seq x y z
N MET A 1 -5.51 -1.94 -18.32
CA MET A 1 -5.89 -2.88 -17.25
C MET A 1 -4.82 -2.82 -16.17
N ASP A 2 -5.20 -2.81 -14.88
CA ASP A 2 -4.21 -2.75 -13.79
C ASP A 2 -3.57 -4.11 -13.55
N SER A 3 -2.29 -4.10 -13.17
CA SER A 3 -1.51 -5.30 -12.94
C SER A 3 -1.99 -6.07 -11.71
N PRO A 4 -1.96 -7.42 -11.73
CA PRO A 4 -2.31 -8.23 -10.57
C PRO A 4 -1.51 -7.85 -9.33
N ARG A 5 -0.22 -7.57 -9.48
CA ARG A 5 0.67 -7.15 -8.39
C ARG A 5 0.26 -5.80 -7.79
N ALA A 6 -0.06 -4.79 -8.61
CA ALA A 6 -0.55 -3.51 -8.12
C ALA A 6 -1.88 -3.67 -7.38
N LYS A 7 -2.80 -4.49 -7.90
CA LYS A 7 -4.08 -4.82 -7.23
C LYS A 7 -3.86 -5.49 -5.87
N SER A 8 -2.98 -6.48 -5.79
CA SER A 8 -2.66 -7.17 -4.53
C SER A 8 -2.07 -6.24 -3.49
N LEU A 9 -1.16 -5.34 -3.89
CA LEU A 9 -0.60 -4.32 -2.98
C LEU A 9 -1.66 -3.31 -2.54
N ALA A 10 -2.50 -2.82 -3.46
CA ALA A 10 -3.59 -1.89 -3.12
C ALA A 10 -4.59 -2.50 -2.12
N SER A 11 -4.96 -3.78 -2.30
CA SER A 11 -5.83 -4.50 -1.35
C SER A 11 -5.26 -4.55 0.06
N SER A 12 -3.94 -4.53 0.24
CA SER A 12 -3.31 -4.52 1.57
C SER A 12 -3.41 -3.18 2.30
N LEU A 13 -3.82 -2.12 1.60
CA LEU A 13 -4.04 -0.78 2.14
C LEU A 13 -5.52 -0.38 2.14
N ALA A 14 -6.38 -1.07 1.39
CA ALA A 14 -7.79 -0.71 1.16
C ALA A 14 -8.66 -0.67 2.42
N SER A 15 -8.24 -1.30 3.52
CA SER A 15 -8.95 -1.21 4.82
C SER A 15 -8.66 0.09 5.58
N GLU A 16 -7.59 0.80 5.21
CA GLU A 16 -7.08 1.97 5.94
C GLU A 16 -7.06 3.24 5.10
N GLU A 17 -6.93 3.11 3.77
CA GLU A 17 -6.69 4.22 2.84
C GLU A 17 -7.59 4.08 1.61
N ASP A 18 -7.94 5.23 1.02
CA ASP A 18 -8.50 5.27 -0.33
C ASP A 18 -7.34 5.16 -1.34
N VAL A 19 -7.29 4.06 -2.08
CA VAL A 19 -6.17 3.71 -2.95
C VAL A 19 -6.61 3.75 -4.40
N GLU A 20 -5.96 4.61 -5.18
CA GLU A 20 -6.14 4.70 -6.62
C GLU A 20 -5.13 3.80 -7.33
N LEU A 21 -5.61 3.04 -8.32
CA LEU A 21 -4.76 2.20 -9.17
C LEU A 21 -4.56 2.85 -10.54
N HIS A 22 -3.31 2.84 -11.00
CA HIS A 22 -2.94 3.30 -12.33
C HIS A 22 -1.98 2.30 -12.99
N GLY A 23 -2.53 1.25 -13.59
CA GLY A 23 -1.75 0.24 -14.31
C GLY A 23 -0.82 -0.54 -13.39
N HIS A 24 0.44 -0.10 -13.31
CA HIS A 24 1.49 -0.70 -12.48
C HIS A 24 1.80 0.07 -11.21
N SER A 25 1.07 1.16 -10.95
CA SER A 25 1.26 2.00 -9.77
C SER A 25 -0.02 2.07 -8.94
N LEU A 26 0.17 2.35 -7.65
CA LEU A 26 -0.90 2.68 -6.71
C LEU A 26 -0.56 4.02 -6.07
N THR A 27 -1.59 4.79 -5.76
CA THR A 27 -1.45 6.08 -5.07
C THR A 27 -2.47 6.16 -3.95
N PHE A 28 -2.07 6.74 -2.83
CA PHE A 28 -2.97 7.11 -1.73
C PHE A 28 -2.45 8.39 -1.07
N THR A 29 -3.33 9.10 -0.38
CA THR A 29 -2.97 10.34 0.33
C THR A 29 -3.13 10.16 1.83
N LEU A 30 -2.02 10.19 2.57
CA LEU A 30 -2.04 10.17 4.03
C LEU A 30 -2.10 11.61 4.58
N THR A 31 -3.18 11.95 5.27
CA THR A 31 -3.36 13.26 5.90
C THR A 31 -3.50 13.11 7.40
N GLU A 32 -2.60 13.74 8.16
CA GLU A 32 -2.62 13.71 9.62
C GLU A 32 -2.40 15.11 10.20
N PRO A 33 -3.03 15.45 11.34
CA PRO A 33 -2.98 16.80 11.90
C PRO A 33 -1.60 17.17 12.47
N ARG A 34 -0.74 16.19 12.76
CA ARG A 34 0.60 16.41 13.29
C ARG A 34 1.64 15.57 12.55
N ALA A 35 2.80 16.16 12.29
CA ALA A 35 3.91 15.47 11.60
C ALA A 35 4.33 14.15 12.28
N LYS A 36 4.27 14.07 13.62
CA LYS A 36 4.62 12.84 14.34
C LYS A 36 3.62 11.70 14.07
N ASP A 37 2.34 12.04 13.88
CA ASP A 37 1.28 11.08 13.60
C ASP A 37 1.37 10.65 12.13
N ALA A 38 1.61 11.60 11.21
CA ALA A 38 1.90 11.31 9.80
C ALA A 38 3.04 10.29 9.66
N ARG A 39 4.15 10.49 10.38
CA ARG A 39 5.27 9.55 10.39
C ARG A 39 4.89 8.18 10.95
N ALA A 40 4.11 8.15 12.03
CA ALA A 40 3.68 6.90 12.65
C ALA A 40 2.80 6.08 11.69
N MET A 41 1.81 6.73 11.08
CA MET A 41 0.88 6.13 10.14
C MET A 41 1.61 5.69 8.86
N TRP A 42 2.47 6.55 8.30
CA TRP A 42 3.30 6.20 7.16
C TRP A 42 4.12 4.92 7.39
N ASN A 43 4.77 4.81 8.56
CA ASN A 43 5.53 3.61 8.91
C ASN A 43 4.65 2.35 9.00
N THR A 44 3.42 2.47 9.49
CA THR A 44 2.46 1.35 9.52
C THR A 44 2.11 0.89 8.10
N ARG A 45 1.75 1.82 7.20
CA ARG A 45 1.41 1.48 5.80
C ARG A 45 2.59 0.88 5.06
N MET A 46 3.78 1.46 5.21
CA MET A 46 5.00 0.94 4.57
C MET A 46 5.36 -0.47 5.05
N ARG A 47 5.17 -0.78 6.34
CA ARG A 47 5.38 -2.14 6.85
C ARG A 47 4.38 -3.13 6.26
N SER A 48 3.10 -2.75 6.16
CA SER A 48 2.08 -3.57 5.49
C SER A 48 2.47 -3.86 4.04
N LEU A 49 2.82 -2.83 3.27
CA LEU A 49 3.25 -2.97 1.87
C LEU A 49 4.46 -3.89 1.71
N ILE A 50 5.48 -3.77 2.58
CA ILE A 50 6.67 -4.63 2.53
C ILE A 50 6.30 -6.10 2.76
N VAL A 51 5.42 -6.39 3.71
CA VAL A 51 4.98 -7.77 4.00
C VAL A 51 4.18 -8.31 2.83
N SER A 52 3.21 -7.55 2.31
CA SER A 52 2.41 -7.93 1.14
C SER A 52 3.28 -8.20 -0.07
N ASN A 53 4.28 -7.34 -0.33
CA ASN A 53 5.19 -7.53 -1.45
C ASN A 53 6.00 -8.83 -1.32
N LYS A 54 6.51 -9.15 -0.12
CA LYS A 54 7.23 -10.41 0.11
C LYS A 54 6.35 -11.64 -0.11
N ILE A 55 5.08 -11.58 0.30
CA ILE A 55 4.13 -12.68 0.08
C ILE A 55 3.87 -12.87 -1.41
N ILE A 56 3.65 -11.78 -2.16
CA ILE A 56 3.47 -11.83 -3.61
C ILE A 56 4.69 -12.46 -4.27
N ASP A 57 5.90 -12.02 -3.90
CA ASP A 57 7.15 -12.58 -4.46
C ASP A 57 7.26 -14.09 -4.22
N VAL A 58 6.82 -14.59 -3.05
CA VAL A 58 6.81 -16.04 -2.74
C VAL A 58 5.77 -16.80 -3.57
N ILE A 59 4.60 -16.21 -3.83
CA ILE A 59 3.53 -16.84 -4.61
C ILE A 59 3.86 -16.86 -6.12
N GLU A 60 4.56 -15.83 -6.60
CA GLU A 60 4.98 -15.69 -8.00
C GLU A 60 6.29 -16.47 -8.32
N SER A 61 6.90 -17.12 -7.33
CA SER A 61 8.12 -17.96 -7.46
C SER A 61 7.78 -19.41 -7.82
#